data_AF-A0A450XW04-F1
#
_entry.id   AF-A0A450XW04-F1
#
_cell.length_a   1.000
_cell.length_b   1.000
_cell.length_c   1.000
_cell.angle_alpha   90.00
_cell.angle_beta   90.00
_cell.angle_gamma   90.00
#
_symmetry.space_group_name_H-M   'P 1'
#
loop_
_entity.id
_entity.type
_entity.pdbx_description
1 polymer ?
#
loop_
_entity_poly.entity_id
_entity_poly.type
_entity_poly.pdbx_seq_one_letter_code
_entity_poly.pdbx_strand_id
1 'polypeptide(L)'
;MNFPYGISDFDLFITEQYHYVDRTNHIPLLEKAGKQLLFLRPRRFGKSLLLSMLENYYDINKADRFEELFGNLAIGQNPTPEHSQYFVLKWDFSMVSPEGDGEAIRRSLYRYLNDRITTFSDYYRAKLSGSSIQVNPDDAISSFLSLLNAVQKTGHFLYLLIDEYDNFANELMVKHRTTESRYQAILSGEGCMKALFKSVKAAASGLGLRRVFITGVSPVAMSDLTSSYNVAKNIYLQPHFNHLCGFREDEIAEMTAGIIRECHLPPSQADDTIETMRTYYNGYRFSRRTEERVYNPTLALYFLEEFQRDCHYPEEILDSNLAMDRNKMQYIAQMDKGRELIFDALTEEEPVQ
;
A
#
# COMPACT_ATOMS: atom_id res chain seq x y z
N MET A 1 25.69 -4.66 1.79
CA MET A 1 24.59 -4.00 1.03
C MET A 1 24.02 -2.82 1.84
N ASN A 2 23.21 -1.94 1.23
CA ASN A 2 22.52 -0.86 1.96
C ASN A 2 21.02 -1.21 2.08
N PHE A 3 20.58 -1.64 3.27
CA PHE A 3 19.21 -2.09 3.48
C PHE A 3 18.28 -0.91 3.82
N PRO A 4 17.14 -0.79 3.11
CA PRO A 4 16.21 0.33 3.29
C PRO A 4 15.16 -0.01 4.36
N TYR A 5 15.55 0.02 5.62
CA TYR A 5 14.60 -0.16 6.71
C TYR A 5 13.75 1.11 6.93
N GLY A 6 12.43 0.99 6.78
CA GLY A 6 11.48 2.09 7.03
C GLY A 6 11.36 3.13 5.90
N ILE A 7 12.01 2.93 4.76
CA ILE A 7 11.94 3.84 3.61
C ILE A 7 10.83 3.39 2.65
N SER A 8 9.99 4.33 2.23
CA SER A 8 8.90 4.07 1.27
C SER A 8 8.86 5.04 0.10
N ASP A 9 9.82 5.96 0.01
CA ASP A 9 10.02 6.85 -1.12
C ASP A 9 10.88 6.16 -2.17
N PHE A 10 10.28 5.78 -3.29
CA PHE A 10 10.96 5.11 -4.41
C PHE A 10 12.03 5.99 -5.05
N ASP A 11 11.83 7.31 -5.11
CA ASP A 11 12.79 8.24 -5.68
C ASP A 11 14.10 8.17 -4.90
N LEU A 12 14.01 8.40 -3.57
CA LEU A 12 15.11 8.25 -2.62
C LEU A 12 15.77 6.87 -2.72
N PHE A 13 14.93 5.83 -2.80
CA PHE A 13 15.38 4.43 -2.85
C PHE A 13 16.37 4.18 -4.00
N ILE A 14 16.06 4.72 -5.18
CA ILE A 14 16.90 4.56 -6.38
C ILE A 14 18.08 5.54 -6.33
N THR A 15 17.85 6.82 -6.02
CA THR A 15 18.91 7.85 -6.06
C THR A 15 19.97 7.66 -5.00
N GLU A 16 19.61 7.13 -3.82
CA GLU A 16 20.55 6.83 -2.72
C GLU A 16 21.07 5.38 -2.76
N GLN A 17 20.79 4.65 -3.85
CA GLN A 17 21.33 3.31 -4.11
C GLN A 17 21.05 2.29 -3.00
N TYR A 18 19.85 2.35 -2.42
CA TYR A 18 19.39 1.29 -1.52
C TYR A 18 19.17 -0.01 -2.28
N HIS A 19 19.32 -1.15 -1.59
CA HIS A 19 19.07 -2.46 -2.19
C HIS A 19 17.59 -2.59 -2.57
N TYR A 20 17.30 -2.50 -3.88
CA TYR A 20 15.97 -2.59 -4.45
C TYR A 20 15.79 -3.89 -5.22
N VAL A 21 14.78 -4.66 -4.82
CA VAL A 21 14.37 -5.83 -5.56
C VAL A 21 13.31 -5.41 -6.58
N ASP A 22 13.68 -5.47 -7.86
CA ASP A 22 12.86 -4.94 -8.94
C ASP A 22 11.50 -5.64 -9.04
N ARG A 23 10.43 -4.83 -9.03
CA ARG A 23 9.03 -5.23 -9.25
C ARG A 23 8.38 -4.49 -10.40
N THR A 24 9.13 -3.64 -11.09
CA THR A 24 8.61 -2.75 -12.14
C THR A 24 8.08 -3.52 -13.35
N ASN A 25 8.54 -4.76 -13.55
CA ASN A 25 7.98 -5.71 -14.53
C ASN A 25 6.48 -6.03 -14.31
N HIS A 26 5.91 -5.72 -13.15
CA HIS A 26 4.47 -5.88 -12.90
C HIS A 26 3.62 -4.73 -13.43
N ILE A 27 4.21 -3.57 -13.78
CA ILE A 27 3.46 -2.41 -14.27
C ILE A 27 2.57 -2.77 -15.48
N PRO A 28 3.05 -3.48 -16.53
CA PRO A 28 2.20 -3.89 -17.64
C PRO A 28 1.07 -4.85 -17.21
N LEU A 29 1.31 -5.69 -16.21
CA LEU A 29 0.29 -6.61 -15.67
C LEU A 29 -0.79 -5.83 -14.93
N LEU A 30 -0.42 -4.82 -14.14
CA LEU A 30 -1.34 -3.90 -13.48
C LEU A 30 -2.17 -3.13 -14.52
N GLU A 31 -1.52 -2.62 -15.57
CA GLU A 31 -2.21 -1.89 -16.63
C GLU A 31 -3.26 -2.73 -17.33
N LYS A 32 -2.94 -4.00 -17.61
CA LYS A 32 -3.83 -5.00 -18.24
C LYS A 32 -4.92 -5.50 -17.30
N ALA A 33 -4.67 -5.53 -15.99
CA ALA A 33 -5.62 -6.05 -15.01
C ALA A 33 -6.93 -5.25 -14.99
N GLY A 34 -6.84 -3.93 -15.14
CA GLY A 34 -8.01 -3.04 -15.15
C GLY A 34 -7.63 -1.59 -14.88
N LYS A 35 -8.63 -0.71 -14.91
CA LYS A 35 -8.47 0.72 -14.63
C LYS A 35 -8.69 1.08 -13.15
N GLN A 36 -9.46 0.28 -12.42
CA GLN A 36 -9.72 0.49 -10.99
C GLN A 36 -9.36 -0.80 -10.26
N LEU A 37 -8.31 -0.78 -9.43
CA LEU A 37 -7.72 -1.96 -8.83
C LEU A 37 -7.69 -1.85 -7.30
N LEU A 38 -7.99 -2.96 -6.62
CA LEU A 38 -7.83 -3.11 -5.18
C LEU A 38 -6.75 -4.15 -4.91
N PHE A 39 -5.73 -3.75 -4.16
CA PHE A 39 -4.61 -4.58 -3.73
C PHE A 39 -4.44 -4.55 -2.21
N LEU A 40 -4.53 -5.72 -1.58
CA LEU A 40 -4.49 -5.88 -0.13
C LEU A 40 -3.27 -6.70 0.26
N ARG A 41 -2.54 -6.21 1.24
CA ARG A 41 -1.45 -6.92 1.91
C ARG A 41 -1.40 -6.51 3.38
N PRO A 42 -0.86 -7.36 4.27
CA PRO A 42 -0.63 -6.99 5.67
C PRO A 42 0.16 -5.68 5.81
N ARG A 43 0.16 -5.13 7.02
CA ARG A 43 1.01 -3.97 7.33
C ARG A 43 2.46 -4.30 7.01
N ARG A 44 3.21 -3.29 6.56
CA ARG A 44 4.66 -3.40 6.27
C ARG A 44 5.07 -4.35 5.15
N PHE A 45 4.15 -4.66 4.24
CA PHE A 45 4.44 -5.45 3.05
C PHE A 45 5.06 -4.67 1.88
N GLY A 46 5.35 -3.37 2.03
CA GLY A 46 5.88 -2.54 0.94
C GLY A 46 4.80 -1.95 0.02
N LYS A 47 3.53 -1.89 0.46
CA LYS A 47 2.43 -1.27 -0.30
C LYS A 47 2.70 0.22 -0.63
N SER A 48 3.20 0.97 0.35
CA SER A 48 3.47 2.41 0.16
C SER A 48 4.66 2.65 -0.77
N LEU A 49 5.69 1.78 -0.75
CA LEU A 49 6.77 1.79 -1.74
C LEU A 49 6.25 1.50 -3.15
N LEU A 50 5.36 0.51 -3.30
CA LEU A 50 4.68 0.24 -4.56
C LEU A 50 3.92 1.48 -5.07
N LEU A 51 3.17 2.17 -4.20
CA LEU A 51 2.47 3.41 -4.59
C LEU A 51 3.45 4.51 -5.03
N SER A 52 4.57 4.68 -4.31
CA SER A 52 5.61 5.65 -4.68
C SER A 52 6.27 5.32 -6.03
N MET A 53 6.51 4.03 -6.31
CA MET A 53 7.00 3.57 -7.61
C MET A 53 6.00 3.91 -8.73
N LEU A 54 4.71 3.64 -8.53
CA LEU A 54 3.67 3.98 -9.52
C LEU A 54 3.56 5.51 -9.70
N GLU A 55 3.60 6.28 -8.62
CA GLU A 55 3.59 7.74 -8.66
C GLU A 55 4.74 8.27 -9.52
N ASN A 56 5.98 7.85 -9.27
CA ASN A 56 7.14 8.26 -10.05
C ASN A 56 7.08 7.83 -11.52
N TYR A 57 6.50 6.66 -11.83
CA TYR A 57 6.40 6.15 -13.19
C TYR A 57 5.33 6.87 -14.04
N TYR A 58 4.21 7.25 -13.44
CA TYR A 58 3.06 7.78 -14.17
C TYR A 58 2.99 9.31 -14.19
N ASP A 59 3.64 10.00 -13.25
CA ASP A 59 3.58 11.46 -13.11
C ASP A 59 4.21 12.18 -14.32
N ILE A 60 3.43 13.07 -14.95
CA ILE A 60 3.86 13.96 -16.04
C ILE A 60 5.02 14.90 -15.67
N ASN A 61 5.15 15.25 -14.38
CA ASN A 61 6.22 16.12 -13.88
C ASN A 61 7.53 15.36 -13.68
N LYS A 62 7.51 14.02 -13.75
CA LYS A 62 8.69 13.15 -13.58
C LYS A 62 9.25 12.65 -14.93
N ALA A 63 8.69 13.10 -16.05
CA ALA A 63 9.06 12.63 -17.39
C ALA A 63 10.55 12.79 -17.72
N ASP A 64 11.17 13.86 -17.23
CA ASP A 64 12.59 14.16 -17.41
C ASP A 64 13.52 13.32 -16.51
N ARG A 65 12.97 12.64 -15.50
CA ARG A 65 13.70 11.79 -14.55
C ARG A 65 13.52 10.29 -14.82
N PHE A 66 12.87 9.92 -15.92
CA PHE A 66 12.61 8.51 -16.22
C PHE A 66 13.88 7.66 -16.28
N GLU A 67 14.90 8.14 -17.00
CA GLU A 67 16.15 7.39 -17.17
C GLU A 67 16.88 7.20 -15.83
N GLU A 68 16.90 8.26 -15.00
CA GLU A 68 17.50 8.22 -13.65
C GLU A 68 16.79 7.18 -12.75
N LEU A 69 15.46 7.19 -12.74
CA LEU A 69 14.67 6.40 -11.80
C LEU A 69 14.40 4.96 -12.28
N PHE A 70 14.31 4.74 -13.59
CA PHE A 70 13.87 3.46 -14.15
C PHE A 70 14.85 2.85 -15.14
N GLY A 71 15.85 3.59 -15.66
CA GLY A 71 16.71 3.13 -16.76
C GLY A 71 17.34 1.75 -16.53
N ASN A 72 17.74 1.44 -15.30
CA ASN A 72 18.33 0.14 -14.95
C ASN A 72 17.31 -0.94 -14.51
N LEU A 73 16.03 -0.62 -14.49
CA LEU A 73 14.93 -1.50 -14.06
C LEU A 73 14.20 -2.09 -15.26
N ALA A 74 13.47 -3.18 -15.04
CA ALA A 74 12.77 -3.92 -16.09
C ALA A 74 11.80 -3.03 -16.90
N ILE A 75 11.09 -2.10 -16.24
CA ILE A 75 10.19 -1.17 -16.94
C ILE A 75 10.94 -0.06 -17.70
N GLY A 76 12.15 0.32 -17.27
CA GLY A 76 12.98 1.28 -18.00
C GLY A 76 13.41 0.73 -19.35
N GLN A 77 13.72 -0.56 -19.39
CA GLN A 77 14.11 -1.29 -20.59
C GLN A 77 12.92 -1.53 -21.54
N ASN A 78 11.69 -1.47 -21.05
CA ASN A 78 10.47 -1.69 -21.85
C ASN A 78 9.28 -0.87 -21.33
N PRO A 79 9.29 0.47 -21.50
CA PRO A 79 8.24 1.33 -20.99
C PRO A 79 6.91 1.09 -21.71
N THR A 80 5.82 1.25 -20.97
CA THR A 80 4.46 1.24 -21.50
C THR A 80 4.11 2.59 -22.12
N PRO A 81 3.12 2.65 -23.03
CA PRO A 81 2.61 3.91 -23.58
C PRO A 81 2.01 4.86 -22.52
N GLU A 82 1.77 4.37 -21.31
CA GLU A 82 1.18 5.13 -20.21
C GLU A 82 2.22 5.83 -19.31
N HIS A 83 3.52 5.61 -19.56
CA HIS A 83 4.62 6.26 -18.85
C HIS A 83 4.55 7.81 -18.91
N SER A 84 4.62 8.46 -17.74
CA SER A 84 4.52 9.92 -17.57
C SER A 84 3.35 10.58 -18.31
N GLN A 85 2.18 9.94 -18.34
CA GLN A 85 0.98 10.46 -19.02
C GLN A 85 -0.11 10.99 -18.07
N TYR A 86 0.10 10.93 -16.75
CA TYR A 86 -0.92 11.25 -15.76
C TYR A 86 -0.54 12.41 -14.83
N PHE A 87 -1.55 13.20 -14.47
CA PHE A 87 -1.52 13.86 -13.18
C PHE A 87 -1.77 12.81 -12.11
N VAL A 88 -0.90 12.71 -11.10
CA VAL A 88 -1.06 11.76 -10.01
C VAL A 88 -1.55 12.48 -8.75
N LEU A 89 -2.61 11.95 -8.13
CA LEU A 89 -3.11 12.38 -6.83
C LEU A 89 -3.08 11.20 -5.87
N LYS A 90 -2.38 11.36 -4.75
CA LYS A 90 -2.32 10.36 -3.68
C LYS A 90 -3.13 10.81 -2.47
N TRP A 91 -4.01 9.93 -2.01
CA TRP A 91 -4.69 9.98 -0.72
C TRP A 91 -4.15 8.85 0.15
N ASP A 92 -3.87 9.16 1.40
CA ASP A 92 -3.42 8.22 2.42
C ASP A 92 -4.25 8.52 3.67
N PHE A 93 -5.20 7.64 3.94
CA PHE A 93 -6.18 7.85 5.00
C PHE A 93 -5.63 7.54 6.40
N SER A 94 -4.39 7.06 6.53
CA SER A 94 -3.70 7.00 7.82
C SER A 94 -3.45 8.40 8.41
N MET A 95 -3.40 9.43 7.55
CA MET A 95 -3.25 10.84 7.96
C MET A 95 -4.56 11.50 8.43
N VAL A 96 -5.69 10.79 8.37
CA VAL A 96 -6.98 11.34 8.82
C VAL A 96 -7.29 10.84 10.22
N SER A 97 -7.47 11.78 11.16
CA SER A 97 -7.88 11.43 12.52
C SER A 97 -9.28 10.80 12.53
N PRO A 98 -9.43 9.58 13.10
CA PRO A 98 -10.73 8.94 13.30
C PRO A 98 -11.39 9.39 14.62
N GLU A 99 -10.91 10.46 15.25
CA GLU A 99 -11.43 10.94 16.53
C GLU A 99 -12.67 11.81 16.38
N GLY A 100 -13.61 11.67 17.32
CA GLY A 100 -14.84 12.44 17.38
C GLY A 100 -16.08 11.67 16.89
N ASP A 101 -17.14 12.42 16.57
CA ASP A 101 -18.35 11.90 15.96
C ASP A 101 -18.22 11.87 14.42
N GLY A 102 -19.27 11.40 13.72
CA GLY A 102 -19.27 11.31 12.26
C GLY A 102 -19.01 12.64 11.55
N GLU A 103 -19.49 13.75 12.11
CA GLU A 103 -19.27 15.09 11.54
C GLU A 103 -17.84 15.60 11.77
N ALA A 104 -17.25 15.35 12.93
CA ALA A 104 -15.85 15.65 13.20
C ALA A 104 -14.93 14.88 12.24
N ILE A 105 -15.21 13.58 12.04
CA ILE A 105 -14.44 12.72 11.14
C ILE A 105 -14.62 13.17 9.68
N ARG A 106 -15.85 13.51 9.27
CA ARG A 106 -16.11 14.11 7.94
C ARG A 106 -15.30 15.39 7.73
N ARG A 107 -15.26 16.29 8.73
CA ARG A 107 -14.49 17.54 8.66
C ARG A 107 -12.99 17.27 8.56
N SER A 108 -12.46 16.32 9.33
CA SER A 108 -11.06 15.90 9.26
C SER A 108 -10.71 15.34 7.88
N LEU A 109 -11.57 14.47 7.32
CA LEU A 109 -11.40 13.93 5.98
C LEU A 109 -11.42 15.04 4.92
N TYR A 110 -12.41 15.94 4.96
CA TYR A 110 -12.55 16.98 3.94
C TYR A 110 -11.40 17.98 3.99
N ARG A 111 -10.94 18.36 5.18
CA ARG A 111 -9.75 19.18 5.35
C ARG A 111 -8.53 18.51 4.71
N TYR A 112 -8.28 17.25 5.05
CA TYR A 112 -7.17 16.48 4.47
C TYR A 112 -7.23 16.43 2.94
N LEU A 113 -8.39 16.10 2.37
CA LEU A 113 -8.57 16.03 0.92
C LEU A 113 -8.33 17.39 0.26
N ASN A 114 -8.85 18.48 0.84
CA ASN A 114 -8.65 19.84 0.35
C ASN A 114 -7.18 20.27 0.41
N ASP A 115 -6.44 19.89 1.46
CA ASP A 115 -5.01 20.16 1.59
C ASP A 115 -4.22 19.41 0.50
N ARG A 116 -4.59 18.15 0.22
CA ARG A 116 -4.01 17.38 -0.89
C ARG A 116 -4.31 18.01 -2.26
N ILE A 117 -5.53 18.50 -2.47
CA ILE A 117 -5.93 19.20 -3.70
C ILE A 117 -5.15 20.51 -3.87
N THR A 118 -4.94 21.25 -2.78
CA THR A 118 -4.15 22.50 -2.78
C THR A 118 -2.70 22.20 -3.14
N THR A 119 -2.10 21.18 -2.50
CA THR A 119 -0.73 20.72 -2.80
C THR A 119 -0.58 20.28 -4.25
N PHE A 120 -1.57 19.53 -4.77
CA PHE A 120 -1.63 19.14 -6.17
C PHE A 120 -1.66 20.36 -7.10
N SER A 121 -2.50 21.35 -6.81
CA SER A 121 -2.61 22.57 -7.61
C SER A 121 -1.29 23.31 -7.72
N ASP A 122 -0.54 23.38 -6.61
CA ASP A 122 0.76 24.05 -6.57
C ASP A 122 1.84 23.27 -7.32
N TYR A 123 1.92 21.96 -7.09
CA TYR A 123 2.89 21.08 -7.75
C TYR A 123 2.72 21.05 -9.27
N TYR A 124 1.47 21.07 -9.75
CA TYR A 124 1.15 21.01 -11.18
C TYR A 124 0.86 22.36 -11.83
N ARG A 125 1.13 23.48 -11.14
CA ARG A 125 0.75 24.84 -11.57
C ARG A 125 1.15 25.15 -13.02
N ALA A 126 2.35 24.74 -13.44
CA ALA A 126 2.84 24.97 -14.79
C ALA A 126 2.11 24.16 -15.88
N LYS A 127 1.62 22.96 -15.53
CA LYS A 127 0.96 22.02 -16.46
C LYS A 127 -0.56 22.23 -16.54
N LEU A 128 -1.17 22.83 -15.52
CA LEU A 128 -2.60 23.13 -15.47
C LEU A 128 -3.05 24.26 -16.42
N SER A 129 -2.13 24.83 -17.22
CA SER A 129 -2.44 25.79 -18.29
C SER A 129 -3.26 27.00 -17.81
N GLY A 130 -3.00 27.47 -16.58
CA GLY A 130 -3.73 28.58 -15.96
C GLY A 130 -5.13 28.25 -15.45
N SER A 131 -5.57 26.99 -15.52
CA SER A 131 -6.82 26.55 -14.90
C SER A 131 -6.71 26.66 -13.38
N SER A 132 -7.62 27.40 -12.75
CA SER A 132 -7.71 27.47 -11.30
C SER A 132 -8.53 26.33 -10.74
N ILE A 133 -8.01 25.68 -9.70
CA ILE A 133 -8.74 24.69 -8.91
C ILE A 133 -9.40 25.43 -7.75
N GLN A 134 -10.72 25.37 -7.68
CA GLN A 134 -11.51 26.00 -6.63
C GLN A 134 -11.66 25.02 -5.47
N VAL A 135 -11.09 25.36 -4.31
CA VAL A 135 -11.18 24.55 -3.10
C VAL A 135 -12.30 25.07 -2.22
N ASN A 136 -13.33 24.24 -2.00
CA ASN A 136 -14.39 24.51 -1.05
C ASN A 136 -13.99 23.91 0.32
N PRO A 137 -13.78 24.74 1.37
CA PRO A 137 -13.33 24.27 2.67
C PRO A 137 -14.31 23.29 3.35
N ASP A 138 -15.59 23.36 3.02
CA ASP A 138 -16.65 22.56 3.65
C ASP A 138 -17.10 21.36 2.80
N ASP A 139 -16.64 21.27 1.55
CA ASP A 139 -17.00 20.20 0.61
C ASP A 139 -15.83 19.79 -0.30
N ALA A 140 -15.07 18.80 0.15
CA ALA A 140 -13.96 18.25 -0.61
C ALA A 140 -14.39 17.50 -1.89
N ILE A 141 -15.64 17.05 -1.98
CA ILE A 141 -16.16 16.42 -3.20
C ILE A 141 -16.29 17.46 -4.30
N SER A 142 -16.80 18.66 -3.97
CA SER A 142 -16.85 19.79 -4.89
C SER A 142 -15.43 20.24 -5.31
N SER A 143 -14.49 20.32 -4.37
CA SER A 143 -13.07 20.61 -4.67
C SER A 143 -12.46 19.57 -5.62
N PHE A 144 -12.76 18.29 -5.42
CA PHE A 144 -12.26 17.21 -6.27
C PHE A 144 -12.82 17.30 -7.69
N LEU A 145 -14.11 17.63 -7.84
CA LEU A 145 -14.71 17.89 -9.15
C LEU A 145 -14.08 19.10 -9.84
N SER A 146 -13.76 20.16 -9.10
CA SER A 146 -13.03 21.33 -9.63
C SER A 146 -11.64 20.94 -10.14
N LEU A 147 -10.90 20.12 -9.38
CA LEU A 147 -9.61 19.57 -9.80
C LEU A 147 -9.73 18.77 -11.11
N LEU A 148 -10.73 17.89 -11.20
CA LEU A 148 -10.94 17.06 -12.38
C LEU A 148 -11.23 17.89 -13.63
N ASN A 149 -12.06 18.93 -13.50
CA ASN A 149 -12.33 19.87 -14.58
C ASN A 149 -11.06 20.61 -15.04
N ALA A 150 -10.17 20.99 -14.11
CA ALA A 150 -8.91 21.62 -14.45
C ALA A 150 -7.98 20.66 -15.20
N VAL A 151 -7.86 19.40 -14.74
CA VAL A 151 -7.07 18.35 -15.40
C VAL A 151 -7.60 18.07 -16.81
N GLN A 152 -8.91 17.90 -16.99
CA GLN A 152 -9.50 17.61 -18.30
C GLN A 152 -9.18 18.66 -19.36
N LYS A 153 -9.11 19.95 -18.99
CA LYS A 153 -8.77 21.03 -19.91
C LYS A 153 -7.36 20.93 -20.49
N THR A 154 -6.47 20.17 -19.84
CA THR A 154 -5.10 19.94 -20.32
C THR A 154 -5.02 18.84 -21.37
N GLY A 155 -6.08 18.05 -21.57
CA GLY A 155 -6.07 16.87 -22.44
C GLY A 155 -5.45 15.61 -21.81
N HIS A 156 -4.94 15.70 -20.58
CA HIS A 156 -4.45 14.56 -19.82
C HIS A 156 -5.49 14.05 -18.81
N PHE A 157 -5.15 12.98 -18.10
CA PHE A 157 -6.01 12.32 -17.14
C PHE A 157 -5.40 12.29 -15.74
N LEU A 158 -6.26 12.08 -14.75
CA LEU A 158 -5.88 11.82 -13.36
C LEU A 158 -5.67 10.31 -13.13
N TYR A 159 -4.60 9.97 -12.41
CA TYR A 159 -4.42 8.70 -11.73
C TYR A 159 -4.55 8.94 -10.21
N LEU A 160 -5.59 8.36 -9.60
CA LEU A 160 -5.79 8.40 -8.16
C LEU A 160 -5.16 7.18 -7.46
N LEU A 161 -4.27 7.43 -6.51
CA LEU A 161 -3.71 6.42 -5.60
C LEU A 161 -4.35 6.60 -4.22
N ILE A 162 -4.82 5.53 -3.61
CA ILE A 162 -5.46 5.53 -2.28
C ILE A 162 -4.74 4.52 -1.40
N ASP A 163 -4.07 4.96 -0.35
CA ASP A 163 -3.45 4.11 0.68
C ASP A 163 -4.29 4.04 1.96
N GLU A 164 -4.14 2.94 2.68
CA GLU A 164 -4.82 2.66 3.95
C GLU A 164 -6.33 2.97 3.90
N TYR A 165 -6.99 2.54 2.81
CA TYR A 165 -8.41 2.85 2.57
C TYR A 165 -9.33 2.38 3.72
N ASP A 166 -8.91 1.31 4.41
CA ASP A 166 -9.57 0.65 5.53
C ASP A 166 -9.17 1.22 6.90
N ASN A 167 -8.37 2.30 6.95
CA ASN A 167 -7.90 2.89 8.22
C ASN A 167 -9.05 3.20 9.18
N PHE A 168 -10.13 3.82 8.68
CA PHE A 168 -11.30 4.14 9.49
C PHE A 168 -11.97 2.88 10.07
N ALA A 169 -12.11 1.83 9.28
CA ALA A 169 -12.69 0.57 9.76
C ALA A 169 -11.79 -0.06 10.84
N ASN A 170 -10.47 -0.10 10.59
CA ASN A 170 -9.49 -0.68 11.50
C ASN A 170 -9.46 0.05 12.86
N GLU A 171 -9.45 1.38 12.87
CA GLU A 171 -9.41 2.18 14.10
C GLU A 171 -10.73 2.13 14.87
N LEU A 172 -11.86 2.17 14.17
CA LEU A 172 -13.19 2.14 14.80
C LEU A 172 -13.50 0.77 15.38
N MET A 173 -13.12 -0.33 14.72
CA MET A 173 -13.36 -1.69 15.24
C MET A 173 -12.58 -1.99 16.53
N VAL A 174 -11.43 -1.34 16.75
CA VAL A 174 -10.57 -1.58 17.92
C VAL A 174 -10.99 -0.76 19.14
N LYS A 175 -11.61 0.41 18.98
CA LYS A 175 -11.95 1.33 20.08
C LYS A 175 -13.42 1.18 20.58
N HIS A 176 -13.64 0.22 21.49
CA HIS A 176 -14.74 0.07 22.49
C HIS A 176 -16.24 0.10 22.08
N ARG A 177 -17.06 -0.58 22.90
CA ARG A 177 -18.50 -0.99 22.80
C ARG A 177 -19.58 0.06 22.41
N THR A 178 -19.25 1.31 22.09
CA THR A 178 -20.21 2.32 21.56
C THR A 178 -20.07 2.50 20.04
N THR A 179 -19.58 1.45 19.39
CA THR A 179 -19.00 1.41 18.05
C THR A 179 -20.00 1.35 16.91
N GLU A 180 -21.19 0.81 17.16
CA GLU A 180 -22.15 0.53 16.10
C GLU A 180 -22.64 1.82 15.43
N SER A 181 -22.92 2.87 16.21
CA SER A 181 -23.39 4.15 15.67
C SER A 181 -22.31 4.93 14.90
N ARG A 182 -21.03 4.84 15.30
CA ARG A 182 -19.92 5.56 14.63
C ARG A 182 -19.47 4.86 13.37
N TYR A 183 -19.29 3.54 13.42
CA TYR A 183 -19.00 2.73 12.25
C TYR A 183 -20.11 2.91 11.21
N GLN A 184 -21.37 2.88 11.66
CA GLN A 184 -22.50 3.11 10.76
C GLN A 184 -22.54 4.54 10.19
N ALA A 185 -22.20 5.58 10.96
CA ALA A 185 -22.22 6.96 10.47
C ALA A 185 -21.16 7.26 9.39
N ILE A 186 -20.04 6.53 9.38
CA ILE A 186 -18.91 6.81 8.47
C ILE A 186 -18.92 5.86 7.27
N LEU A 187 -19.15 4.57 7.50
CA LEU A 187 -19.00 3.51 6.50
C LEU A 187 -20.35 2.96 6.01
N SER A 188 -21.44 3.13 6.76
CA SER A 188 -22.78 2.66 6.37
C SER A 188 -23.72 3.82 5.96
N GLY A 189 -24.92 3.50 5.46
CA GLY A 189 -25.94 4.51 5.16
C GLY A 189 -25.52 5.54 4.11
N GLU A 190 -25.51 6.83 4.47
CA GLU A 190 -25.05 7.98 3.67
C GLU A 190 -23.72 8.57 4.20
N GLY A 191 -22.89 7.75 4.86
CA GLY A 191 -21.62 8.21 5.45
C GLY A 191 -20.66 8.84 4.45
N CYS A 192 -19.76 9.69 4.97
CA CYS A 192 -18.85 10.51 4.17
C CYS A 192 -17.91 9.69 3.26
N MET A 193 -17.47 8.50 3.69
CA MET A 193 -16.65 7.61 2.87
C MET A 193 -17.43 7.07 1.68
N LYS A 194 -18.70 6.72 1.88
CA LYS A 194 -19.58 6.26 0.81
C LYS A 194 -19.82 7.36 -0.23
N ALA A 195 -20.06 8.60 0.22
CA ALA A 195 -20.19 9.75 -0.66
C ALA A 195 -18.90 10.01 -1.48
N LEU A 196 -17.73 9.93 -0.83
CA LEU A 196 -16.44 10.08 -1.49
C LEU A 196 -16.23 9.01 -2.58
N PHE A 197 -16.42 7.73 -2.28
CA PHE A 197 -16.22 6.66 -3.26
C PHE A 197 -17.28 6.68 -4.38
N LYS A 198 -18.51 7.13 -4.12
CA LYS A 198 -19.49 7.43 -5.18
C LYS A 198 -18.96 8.50 -6.13
N SER A 199 -18.36 9.57 -5.59
CA SER A 199 -17.72 10.61 -6.40
C SER A 199 -16.54 10.06 -7.23
N VAL A 200 -15.67 9.24 -6.63
CA VAL A 200 -14.57 8.56 -7.36
C VAL A 200 -15.12 7.69 -8.50
N LYS A 201 -16.18 6.91 -8.25
CA LYS A 201 -16.83 6.09 -9.29
C LYS A 201 -17.40 6.94 -10.43
N ALA A 202 -18.09 8.03 -10.09
CA ALA A 202 -18.61 8.96 -11.09
C ALA A 202 -17.48 9.59 -11.91
N ALA A 203 -16.39 9.99 -11.25
CA ALA A 203 -15.22 10.55 -11.89
C ALA A 203 -14.56 9.58 -12.88
N ALA A 204 -14.45 8.31 -12.50
CA ALA A 204 -13.91 7.25 -13.35
C ALA A 204 -14.81 6.93 -14.56
N SER A 205 -16.05 7.42 -14.56
CA SER A 205 -17.05 7.19 -15.61
C SER A 205 -17.13 8.34 -16.63
N GLY A 206 -16.09 9.19 -16.74
CA GLY A 206 -15.99 10.19 -17.81
C GLY A 206 -15.56 11.59 -17.37
N LEU A 207 -15.27 11.83 -16.10
CA LEU A 207 -14.84 13.15 -15.59
C LEU A 207 -13.31 13.29 -15.50
N GLY A 208 -12.54 12.49 -16.25
CA GLY A 208 -11.09 12.66 -16.36
C GLY A 208 -10.25 11.84 -15.38
N LEU A 209 -10.88 11.07 -14.48
CA LEU A 209 -10.18 10.04 -13.70
C LEU A 209 -10.03 8.78 -14.56
N ARG A 210 -8.80 8.42 -14.91
CA ARG A 210 -8.53 7.29 -15.81
C ARG A 210 -8.15 6.02 -15.07
N ARG A 211 -7.47 6.14 -13.94
CA ARG A 211 -7.04 5.01 -13.12
C ARG A 211 -7.22 5.26 -11.63
N VAL A 212 -7.52 4.19 -10.90
CA VAL A 212 -7.55 4.16 -9.44
C VAL A 212 -6.79 2.93 -8.96
N PHE A 213 -5.85 3.11 -8.03
CA PHE A 213 -5.18 2.01 -7.35
C PHE A 213 -5.34 2.17 -5.84
N ILE A 214 -5.96 1.18 -5.21
CA ILE A 214 -6.33 1.22 -3.80
C ILE A 214 -5.53 0.16 -3.05
N THR A 215 -4.89 0.56 -1.95
CA THR A 215 -4.19 -0.31 -1.03
C THR A 215 -4.77 -0.25 0.39
N GLY A 216 -4.67 -1.39 1.09
CA GLY A 216 -5.12 -1.54 2.47
C GLY A 216 -4.75 -2.91 3.03
N VAL A 217 -5.30 -3.26 4.19
CA VAL A 217 -5.02 -4.53 4.88
C VAL A 217 -6.16 -5.51 4.72
N SER A 218 -7.40 -5.08 4.96
CA SER A 218 -8.58 -5.93 5.07
C SER A 218 -9.60 -5.61 3.98
N PRO A 219 -10.36 -6.59 3.44
CA PRO A 219 -11.48 -6.34 2.53
C PRO A 219 -12.77 -5.92 3.27
N VAL A 220 -12.82 -5.96 4.61
CA VAL A 220 -14.03 -5.71 5.41
C VAL A 220 -14.60 -4.31 5.17
N ALA A 221 -13.75 -3.29 5.09
CA ALA A 221 -14.22 -1.93 4.77
C ALA A 221 -14.85 -1.85 3.36
N MET A 222 -14.34 -2.65 2.40
CA MET A 222 -14.94 -2.70 1.07
C MET A 222 -16.29 -3.39 1.05
N SER A 223 -16.58 -4.39 1.89
CA SER A 223 -17.90 -5.07 1.88
C SER A 223 -19.04 -4.09 2.10
N ASP A 224 -18.88 -3.14 3.02
CA ASP A 224 -19.90 -2.11 3.30
C ASP A 224 -19.92 -1.01 2.22
N LEU A 225 -18.76 -0.70 1.64
CA LEU A 225 -18.63 0.22 0.50
C LEU A 225 -19.07 -0.40 -0.84
N THR A 226 -19.23 -1.71 -0.97
CA THR A 226 -19.52 -2.39 -2.26
C THR A 226 -20.82 -1.95 -2.89
N SER A 227 -21.83 -1.55 -2.10
CA SER A 227 -23.05 -0.94 -2.63
C SER A 227 -22.78 0.35 -3.44
N SER A 228 -21.64 1.00 -3.20
CA SER A 228 -21.28 2.29 -3.78
C SER A 228 -20.07 2.25 -4.71
N TYR A 229 -19.13 1.32 -4.48
CA TYR A 229 -17.88 1.21 -5.24
C TYR A 229 -17.60 -0.22 -5.74
N ASN A 230 -18.55 -0.77 -6.50
CA ASN A 230 -18.44 -2.11 -7.10
C ASN A 230 -17.60 -2.18 -8.40
N VAL A 231 -16.80 -1.15 -8.70
CA VAL A 231 -16.04 -1.03 -9.96
C VAL A 231 -14.57 -1.43 -9.81
N ALA A 232 -14.08 -1.56 -8.58
CA ALA A 232 -12.72 -2.01 -8.31
C ALA A 232 -12.58 -3.51 -8.55
N LYS A 233 -11.55 -3.90 -9.31
CA LYS A 233 -11.18 -5.29 -9.49
C LYS A 233 -10.23 -5.73 -8.39
N ASN A 234 -10.61 -6.79 -7.69
CA ASN A 234 -9.78 -7.41 -6.66
C ASN A 234 -8.63 -8.19 -7.32
N ILE A 235 -7.40 -7.73 -7.13
CA ILE A 235 -6.20 -8.38 -7.70
C ILE A 235 -5.35 -9.11 -6.65
N TYR A 236 -5.63 -8.90 -5.37
CA TYR A 236 -4.77 -9.33 -4.26
C TYR A 236 -4.66 -10.84 -4.05
N LEU A 237 -5.61 -11.65 -4.51
CA LEU A 237 -5.55 -13.13 -4.46
C LEU A 237 -5.11 -13.76 -5.79
N GLN A 238 -4.78 -12.97 -6.81
CA GLN A 238 -4.38 -13.51 -8.11
C GLN A 238 -2.90 -13.91 -8.10
N PRO A 239 -2.53 -15.09 -8.64
CA PRO A 239 -1.14 -15.59 -8.62
C PRO A 239 -0.12 -14.62 -9.22
N HIS A 240 -0.48 -13.96 -10.32
CA HIS A 240 0.40 -13.01 -11.03
C HIS A 240 0.79 -11.78 -10.20
N PHE A 241 0.10 -11.51 -9.09
CA PHE A 241 0.42 -10.41 -8.17
C PHE A 241 0.87 -10.93 -6.79
N ASN A 242 1.13 -12.23 -6.65
CA ASN A 242 1.51 -12.84 -5.37
C ASN A 242 2.73 -12.13 -4.78
N HIS A 243 3.77 -11.94 -5.61
CA HIS A 243 5.04 -11.31 -5.27
C HIS A 243 5.15 -9.84 -5.69
N LEU A 244 4.04 -9.16 -6.02
CA LEU A 244 4.04 -7.71 -6.28
C LEU A 244 4.60 -6.91 -5.08
N CYS A 245 4.40 -7.45 -3.89
CA CYS A 245 4.95 -6.99 -2.62
C CYS A 245 5.43 -8.21 -1.83
N GLY A 246 6.50 -8.07 -1.05
CA GLY A 246 7.17 -9.20 -0.40
C GLY A 246 8.43 -9.66 -1.13
N PHE A 247 9.29 -10.37 -0.40
CA PHE A 247 10.45 -11.06 -0.98
C PHE A 247 10.12 -12.52 -1.28
N ARG A 248 10.71 -13.04 -2.34
CA ARG A 248 10.77 -14.48 -2.62
C ARG A 248 11.98 -15.10 -1.92
N GLU A 249 11.95 -16.41 -1.74
CA GLU A 249 13.04 -17.14 -1.07
C GLU A 249 14.37 -17.04 -1.83
N ASP A 250 14.35 -17.03 -3.17
CA ASP A 250 15.54 -16.85 -4.01
C ASP A 250 16.20 -15.47 -3.81
N GLU A 251 15.40 -14.44 -3.60
CA GLU A 251 15.88 -13.07 -3.35
C GLU A 251 16.48 -12.95 -1.95
N ILE A 252 15.86 -13.59 -0.95
CA ILE A 252 16.47 -13.71 0.39
C ILE A 252 17.78 -14.49 0.30
N ALA A 253 17.83 -15.58 -0.45
CA ALA A 253 19.05 -16.38 -0.64
C ALA A 253 20.18 -15.57 -1.29
N GLU A 254 19.88 -14.74 -2.29
CA GLU A 254 20.86 -13.85 -2.90
C GLU A 254 21.42 -12.83 -1.91
N MET A 255 20.55 -12.17 -1.13
CA MET A 255 20.97 -11.22 -0.09
C MET A 255 21.81 -11.90 1.00
N THR A 256 21.37 -13.05 1.50
CA THR A 256 22.11 -13.85 2.49
C THR A 256 23.49 -14.27 1.98
N ALA A 257 23.60 -14.72 0.74
CA ALA A 257 24.88 -15.08 0.12
C ALA A 257 25.81 -13.86 -0.04
N GLY A 258 25.25 -12.66 -0.24
CA GLY A 258 26.00 -11.41 -0.18
C GLY A 258 26.61 -11.16 1.20
N ILE A 259 25.80 -11.25 2.26
CA ILE A 259 26.23 -11.03 3.65
C ILE A 259 27.30 -12.04 4.08
N ILE A 260 27.13 -13.33 3.74
CA ILE A 260 28.09 -14.38 4.11
C ILE A 260 29.47 -14.12 3.51
N ARG A 261 29.52 -13.65 2.25
CA ARG A 261 30.78 -13.25 1.62
C ARG A 261 31.39 -12.02 2.29
N GLU A 262 30.58 -11.03 2.62
CA GLU A 262 31.01 -9.80 3.30
C GLU A 262 31.59 -10.10 4.70
N CYS A 263 30.91 -10.95 5.47
CA CYS A 263 31.28 -11.35 6.82
C CYS A 263 32.30 -12.52 6.88
N HIS A 264 32.74 -13.07 5.74
CA HIS A 264 33.66 -14.22 5.66
C HIS A 264 33.18 -15.46 6.44
N LEU A 265 31.87 -15.71 6.43
CA LEU A 265 31.23 -16.83 7.12
C LEU A 265 31.28 -18.12 6.27
N PRO A 266 31.16 -19.31 6.89
CA PRO A 266 31.14 -20.56 6.15
C PRO A 266 29.91 -20.64 5.22
N PRO A 267 30.04 -21.20 4.00
CA PRO A 267 28.91 -21.32 3.08
C PRO A 267 27.70 -22.08 3.65
N SER A 268 27.92 -23.01 4.58
CA SER A 268 26.84 -23.75 5.27
C SER A 268 25.89 -22.82 6.03
N GLN A 269 26.36 -21.65 6.47
CA GLN A 269 25.55 -20.66 7.16
C GLN A 269 24.41 -20.13 6.27
N ALA A 270 24.54 -20.21 4.94
CA ALA A 270 23.52 -19.73 4.02
C ALA A 270 22.23 -20.53 4.18
N ASP A 271 22.35 -21.86 4.14
CA ASP A 271 21.21 -22.76 4.26
C ASP A 271 20.57 -22.62 5.66
N ASP A 272 21.38 -22.56 6.71
CA ASP A 272 20.92 -22.35 8.09
C ASP A 272 20.17 -21.01 8.26
N THR A 273 20.65 -19.95 7.59
CA THR A 273 19.99 -18.64 7.60
C THR A 273 18.63 -18.70 6.93
N ILE A 274 18.56 -19.33 5.75
CA ILE A 274 17.29 -19.47 5.00
C ILE A 274 16.29 -20.32 5.78
N GLU A 275 16.73 -21.39 6.43
CA GLU A 275 15.87 -22.20 7.30
C GLU A 275 15.36 -21.41 8.51
N THR A 276 16.21 -20.60 9.13
CA THR A 276 15.82 -19.70 10.22
C THR A 276 14.77 -18.70 9.74
N MET A 277 15.03 -17.98 8.64
CA MET A 277 14.07 -17.04 8.07
C MET A 277 12.79 -17.73 7.61
N ARG A 278 12.87 -18.99 7.17
CA ARG A 278 11.70 -19.82 6.82
C ARG A 278 10.82 -20.09 8.04
N THR A 279 11.42 -20.39 9.18
CA THR A 279 10.69 -20.67 10.43
C THR A 279 9.97 -19.44 10.97
N TYR A 280 10.61 -18.27 10.90
CA TYR A 280 10.10 -17.06 11.58
C TYR A 280 9.40 -16.05 10.67
N TYR A 281 9.73 -16.00 9.38
CA TYR A 281 9.29 -14.93 8.48
C TYR A 281 8.62 -15.41 7.19
N ASN A 282 8.75 -16.69 6.85
CA ASN A 282 8.06 -17.30 5.70
C ASN A 282 6.66 -17.74 6.14
N GLY A 283 5.65 -17.40 5.35
CA GLY A 283 4.31 -17.90 5.66
C GLY A 283 3.16 -17.31 4.87
N TYR A 284 3.40 -16.26 4.08
CA TYR A 284 2.30 -15.63 3.36
C TYR A 284 2.10 -16.30 2.01
N ARG A 285 0.97 -17.00 1.87
CA ARG A 285 0.44 -17.48 0.59
C ARG A 285 -0.85 -16.72 0.29
N PHE A 286 -0.76 -15.72 -0.57
CA PHE A 286 -1.92 -14.87 -0.88
C PHE A 286 -2.84 -15.46 -1.94
N SER A 287 -2.35 -16.40 -2.76
CA SER A 287 -3.19 -17.10 -3.74
C SER A 287 -3.21 -18.59 -3.47
N ARG A 288 -4.42 -19.19 -3.44
CA ARG A 288 -4.59 -20.65 -3.37
C ARG A 288 -4.14 -21.39 -4.64
N ARG A 289 -3.77 -20.66 -5.69
CA ARG A 289 -3.37 -21.22 -6.99
C ARG A 289 -1.85 -21.16 -7.23
N THR A 290 -1.08 -20.87 -6.18
CA THR A 290 0.39 -20.93 -6.20
C THR A 290 0.88 -21.50 -4.88
N GLU A 291 1.96 -22.27 -4.92
CA GLU A 291 2.67 -22.70 -3.71
C GLU A 291 3.80 -21.72 -3.32
N GLU A 292 4.05 -20.71 -4.14
CA GLU A 292 5.02 -19.67 -3.84
C GLU A 292 4.58 -18.88 -2.60
N ARG A 293 5.44 -18.91 -1.59
CA ARG A 293 5.31 -18.10 -0.39
C ARG A 293 6.13 -16.82 -0.53
N VAL A 294 5.67 -15.79 0.15
CA VAL A 294 6.38 -14.50 0.22
C VAL A 294 6.68 -14.13 1.67
N TYR A 295 7.85 -13.51 1.84
CA TYR A 295 8.38 -13.06 3.11
C TYR A 295 7.94 -11.63 3.37
N ASN A 296 7.66 -11.31 4.64
CA ASN A 296 7.39 -9.94 5.06
C ASN A 296 8.67 -9.09 4.90
N PRO A 297 8.66 -8.03 4.07
CA PRO A 297 9.85 -7.23 3.80
C PRO A 297 10.48 -6.60 5.04
N THR A 298 9.70 -6.02 5.95
CA THR A 298 10.28 -5.37 7.14
C THR A 298 10.96 -6.37 8.05
N LEU A 299 10.36 -7.54 8.28
CA LEU A 299 10.99 -8.58 9.09
C LEU A 299 12.26 -9.14 8.44
N ALA A 300 12.20 -9.39 7.14
CA ALA A 300 13.36 -9.86 6.39
C ALA A 300 14.50 -8.83 6.40
N LEU A 301 14.20 -7.56 6.14
CA LEU A 301 15.18 -6.47 6.15
C LEU A 301 15.79 -6.26 7.54
N TYR A 302 14.98 -6.26 8.60
CA TYR A 302 15.49 -6.18 9.96
C TYR A 302 16.51 -7.28 10.25
N PHE A 303 16.15 -8.54 9.98
CA PHE A 303 17.05 -9.66 10.21
C PHE A 303 18.33 -9.56 9.37
N LEU A 304 18.21 -9.23 8.08
CA LEU A 304 19.36 -9.12 7.17
C LEU A 304 20.26 -7.93 7.51
N GLU A 305 19.70 -6.82 7.95
CA GLU A 305 20.45 -5.63 8.37
C GLU A 305 21.26 -5.90 9.64
N GLU A 306 20.63 -6.47 10.67
CA GLU A 306 21.31 -6.89 11.91
C GLU A 306 22.37 -7.95 11.61
N PHE A 307 22.04 -8.94 10.77
CA PHE A 307 22.98 -9.98 10.37
C PHE A 307 24.20 -9.42 9.63
N GLN A 308 24.00 -8.47 8.72
CA GLN A 308 25.10 -7.82 8.01
C GLN A 308 25.95 -6.97 8.96
N ARG A 309 25.33 -6.24 9.90
CA ARG A 309 26.03 -5.32 10.80
C ARG A 309 26.94 -6.06 11.77
N ASP A 310 26.42 -7.09 12.42
CA ASP A 310 27.09 -7.75 13.55
C ASP A 310 27.74 -9.09 13.15
N CYS A 311 27.54 -9.52 11.89
CA CYS A 311 27.95 -10.83 11.37
C CYS A 311 27.44 -12.02 12.22
N HIS A 312 26.35 -11.79 12.95
CA HIS A 312 25.64 -12.74 13.80
C HIS A 312 24.14 -12.47 13.68
N TYR A 313 23.30 -13.48 13.91
CA TYR A 313 21.85 -13.29 13.90
C TYR A 313 21.41 -12.35 15.04
N PRO A 314 20.32 -11.61 14.85
CA PRO A 314 19.76 -10.76 15.91
C PRO A 314 19.38 -11.59 17.13
N GLU A 315 19.64 -11.06 18.33
CA GLU A 315 19.22 -11.70 19.59
C GLU A 315 17.69 -11.79 19.69
N GLU A 316 16.99 -10.74 19.25
CA GLU A 316 15.54 -10.72 19.09
C GLU A 316 15.16 -10.98 17.63
N ILE A 317 14.62 -12.16 17.35
CA ILE A 317 14.23 -12.54 15.98
C ILE A 317 13.02 -11.70 15.49
N LEU A 318 12.14 -11.25 16.39
CA LEU A 318 10.98 -10.46 16.00
C LEU A 318 11.18 -8.99 16.33
N ASP A 319 11.21 -8.16 15.29
CA ASP A 319 11.27 -6.71 15.40
C ASP A 319 10.13 -6.16 16.27
N SER A 320 10.51 -5.43 17.32
CA SER A 320 9.61 -4.74 18.25
C SER A 320 8.61 -3.80 17.56
N ASN A 321 8.92 -3.33 16.36
CA ASN A 321 7.99 -2.49 15.60
C ASN A 321 6.69 -3.25 15.28
N LEU A 322 6.67 -4.59 15.22
CA LEU A 322 5.42 -5.37 15.10
C LEU A 322 4.64 -5.51 16.42
N ALA A 323 5.04 -4.80 17.49
CA ALA A 323 4.41 -4.86 18.81
C ALA A 323 2.91 -4.53 18.80
N MET A 324 2.40 -3.74 17.84
CA MET A 324 0.95 -3.55 17.72
C MET A 324 0.20 -4.86 17.44
N ASP A 325 0.76 -5.75 16.61
CA ASP A 325 0.13 -7.04 16.32
C ASP A 325 0.30 -8.01 17.51
N ARG A 326 1.39 -7.87 18.30
CA ARG A 326 1.54 -8.55 19.60
C ARG A 326 0.48 -8.09 20.61
N ASN A 327 0.23 -6.79 20.72
CA ASN A 327 -0.78 -6.23 21.60
C ASN A 327 -2.20 -6.66 21.18
N LYS A 328 -2.47 -6.75 19.87
CA LYS A 328 -3.73 -7.31 19.35
C LYS A 328 -3.88 -8.79 19.67
N MET A 329 -2.83 -9.59 19.50
CA MET A 329 -2.84 -11.02 19.89
C MET A 329 -3.06 -11.17 21.40
N GLN A 330 -2.42 -10.35 22.22
CA GLN A 330 -2.65 -10.32 23.67
C GLN A 330 -4.08 -9.90 24.02
N TYR A 331 -4.64 -8.92 23.31
CA TYR A 331 -6.03 -8.51 23.48
C TYR A 331 -7.00 -9.65 23.12
N ILE A 332 -6.83 -10.28 21.95
CA ILE A 332 -7.62 -11.44 21.53
C ILE A 332 -7.48 -12.54 22.57
N ALA A 333 -6.26 -12.86 23.04
CA ALA A 333 -6.01 -13.86 24.08
C ALA A 333 -6.66 -13.54 25.45
N GLN A 334 -7.10 -12.30 25.68
CA GLN A 334 -7.84 -11.87 26.87
C GLN A 334 -9.36 -11.88 26.68
N MET A 335 -9.86 -12.06 25.45
CA MET A 335 -11.29 -12.20 25.14
C MET A 335 -11.78 -13.60 25.51
N ASP A 336 -13.09 -13.73 25.77
CA ASP A 336 -13.72 -15.03 26.02
C ASP A 336 -13.55 -15.93 24.79
N LYS A 337 -13.06 -17.17 24.99
CA LYS A 337 -12.56 -18.10 23.95
C LYS A 337 -11.44 -17.59 23.04
N GLY A 338 -10.86 -16.42 23.30
CA GLY A 338 -9.88 -15.84 22.40
C GLY A 338 -8.54 -16.58 22.34
N ARG A 339 -8.14 -17.27 23.43
CA ARG A 339 -6.99 -18.20 23.39
C ARG A 339 -7.29 -19.43 22.53
N GLU A 340 -8.48 -20.01 22.66
CA GLU A 340 -8.94 -21.16 21.87
C GLU A 340 -8.94 -20.79 20.38
N LEU A 341 -9.49 -19.63 20.02
CA LEU A 341 -9.43 -19.05 18.67
C LEU A 341 -8.00 -18.87 18.13
N ILE A 342 -7.07 -18.41 18.96
CA ILE A 342 -5.66 -18.29 18.55
C ILE A 342 -5.04 -19.67 18.34
N PHE A 343 -5.31 -20.63 19.23
CA PHE A 343 -4.82 -22.00 19.08
C PHE A 343 -5.40 -22.68 17.85
N ASP A 344 -6.71 -22.58 17.61
CA ASP A 344 -7.39 -23.13 16.44
C ASP A 344 -6.89 -22.50 15.13
N ALA A 345 -6.57 -21.21 15.14
CA ALA A 345 -5.98 -20.53 13.99
C ALA A 345 -4.53 -20.94 13.72
N LEU A 346 -3.80 -21.39 14.74
CA LEU A 346 -2.40 -21.84 14.63
C LEU A 346 -2.25 -23.32 14.29
N THR A 347 -3.29 -24.14 14.52
CA THR A 347 -3.23 -25.59 14.33
C THR A 347 -3.64 -26.09 12.95
N GLU A 348 -4.07 -25.20 12.02
CA GLU A 348 -4.52 -25.50 10.64
C GLU A 348 -4.80 -26.99 10.36
N GLU A 349 -6.01 -27.47 10.70
CA GLU A 349 -6.61 -28.60 9.96
C GLU A 349 -7.93 -28.24 9.27
N GLU A 350 -8.64 -27.16 9.64
CA GLU A 350 -9.77 -26.68 8.83
C GLU A 350 -9.86 -25.15 8.77
N PRO A 351 -10.20 -24.57 7.60
CA PRO A 351 -10.40 -23.14 7.46
C PRO A 351 -11.62 -22.72 8.29
N VAL A 352 -11.44 -21.74 9.17
CA VAL A 352 -12.54 -21.05 9.87
C VAL A 352 -13.52 -20.52 8.81
N GLN A 353 -14.76 -21.03 8.84
CA GLN A 353 -15.83 -20.70 7.89
C GLN A 353 -16.36 -19.27 8.05
#